data_AF-A0A369W4H9-F1
#
_entry.id   AF-A0A369W4H9-F1
#
_cell.length_a   1.000
_cell.length_b   1.000
_cell.length_c   1.000
_cell.angle_alpha   90.00
_cell.angle_beta   90.00
_cell.angle_gamma   90.00
#
_symmetry.space_group_name_H-M   'P 1'
#
loop_
_entity.id
_entity.type
_entity.pdbx_description
1 polymer ?
#
loop_
_entity_poly.entity_id
_entity_poly.type
_entity_poly.pdbx_seq_one_letter_code
_entity_poly.pdbx_strand_id
1 'polypeptide(L)'
;MTKTGLWLASTALALSLALAAPAQAQDIDFGDDASTWANDGQCDDPRFEGPGAAAFLSPVDEMHDATDCQAAFEAGDITLKAPDATSGATVAPAAGVEENAEIDFGDDSGLWANDGECDDPRFGGGLASHEGADASDCRAAYEAGEVTYSGDAGSAATAPGDIDFGDDSGTWANDGECDDPRFGGALQSHEFADASDCRAAYEAGEVTYSGGGSGSYPIVIDGIDFGDDSGSWSNDGECDDPRFVGTGVGVALDDHEMADATDCSTAYQNGTVELGDSSANSGDFRINFGDDSSANAFDGICDDPRFQGRGGAMELRDANMMADATDCRAAYDAETVTYNP
;
A
#
# COMPACT_ATOMS: atom_id res chain seq x y z
N MET A 1 -35.10 -29.29 -96.84
CA MET A 1 -34.83 -27.90 -96.41
C MET A 1 -34.63 -27.97 -94.90
N THR A 2 -33.36 -28.04 -94.46
CA THR A 2 -32.63 -27.01 -93.68
C THR A 2 -33.02 -26.99 -92.21
N LYS A 3 -32.14 -26.94 -91.21
CA LYS A 3 -30.71 -27.25 -90.99
C LYS A 3 -30.49 -26.95 -89.49
N THR A 4 -29.77 -27.83 -88.79
CA THR A 4 -28.84 -27.60 -87.66
C THR A 4 -28.82 -26.25 -86.92
N GLY A 5 -28.78 -26.30 -85.58
CA GLY A 5 -28.37 -25.19 -84.71
C GLY A 5 -28.16 -25.59 -83.25
N LEU A 6 -26.95 -26.07 -82.95
CA LEU A 6 -26.37 -26.38 -81.65
C LEU A 6 -26.17 -25.09 -80.82
N TRP A 7 -26.58 -25.06 -79.55
CA TRP A 7 -25.94 -24.22 -78.52
C TRP A 7 -25.90 -24.97 -77.19
N LEU A 8 -24.68 -25.40 -76.83
CA LEU A 8 -24.30 -25.70 -75.46
C LEU A 8 -24.33 -24.39 -74.65
N ALA A 9 -24.96 -24.41 -73.49
CA ALA A 9 -24.68 -23.43 -72.44
C ALA A 9 -24.67 -24.18 -71.10
N SER A 10 -23.48 -24.67 -70.75
CA SER A 10 -23.11 -25.07 -69.40
C SER A 10 -23.27 -23.88 -68.47
N THR A 11 -24.32 -23.84 -67.66
CA THR A 11 -24.35 -22.99 -66.46
C THR A 11 -23.76 -23.79 -65.31
N ALA A 12 -22.47 -23.55 -65.08
CA ALA A 12 -21.75 -23.99 -63.90
C ALA A 12 -22.51 -23.54 -62.66
N LEU A 13 -22.98 -24.50 -61.86
CA LEU A 13 -23.40 -24.26 -60.49
C LEU A 13 -22.11 -23.93 -59.72
N ALA A 14 -21.79 -22.64 -59.64
CA ALA A 14 -20.66 -22.14 -58.89
C ALA A 14 -20.91 -22.46 -57.41
N LEU A 15 -20.29 -23.55 -56.96
CA LEU A 15 -20.07 -23.84 -55.55
C LEU A 15 -19.32 -22.64 -54.99
N SER A 16 -20.04 -21.77 -54.30
CA SER A 16 -19.49 -20.65 -53.54
C SER A 16 -18.66 -21.23 -52.40
N LEU A 17 -17.41 -21.57 -52.71
CA LEU A 17 -16.33 -21.64 -51.74
C LEU A 17 -16.26 -20.24 -51.12
N ALA A 18 -16.83 -20.10 -49.93
CA ALA A 18 -16.47 -19.00 -49.06
C ALA A 18 -14.97 -19.12 -48.85
N LEU A 19 -14.20 -18.23 -49.48
CA LEU A 19 -12.80 -18.05 -49.11
C LEU A 19 -12.82 -17.58 -47.66
N ALA A 20 -12.54 -18.49 -46.73
CA ALA A 20 -12.02 -18.12 -45.43
C ALA A 20 -10.77 -17.29 -45.74
N ALA A 21 -10.86 -15.98 -45.49
CA ALA A 21 -9.71 -15.11 -45.57
C ALA A 21 -8.62 -15.69 -44.66
N PRO A 22 -7.33 -15.63 -45.05
CA PRO A 22 -6.27 -15.95 -44.11
C PRO A 22 -6.45 -14.99 -42.93
N ALA A 23 -6.70 -15.56 -41.75
CA ALA A 23 -6.61 -14.82 -40.50
C ALA A 23 -5.24 -14.14 -40.52
N GLN A 24 -5.25 -12.84 -40.23
CA GLN A 24 -4.04 -12.04 -40.09
C GLN A 24 -3.10 -12.85 -39.18
N ALA A 25 -1.92 -13.22 -39.69
CA ALA A 25 -0.83 -13.66 -38.85
C ALA A 25 -0.42 -12.44 -38.03
N GLN A 26 -1.16 -12.19 -36.96
CA GLN A 26 -0.68 -11.44 -35.82
C GLN A 26 0.55 -12.24 -35.36
N ASP A 27 1.71 -11.59 -35.25
CA ASP A 27 2.84 -12.21 -34.57
C ASP A 27 2.42 -12.33 -33.10
N ILE A 28 1.79 -13.46 -32.78
CA ILE A 28 1.28 -13.78 -31.45
C ILE A 28 2.47 -14.23 -30.62
N ASP A 29 2.70 -13.53 -29.52
CA ASP A 29 3.71 -13.94 -28.55
C ASP A 29 3.12 -15.00 -27.63
N PHE A 30 3.46 -16.26 -27.91
CA PHE A 30 3.03 -17.41 -27.11
C PHE A 30 3.81 -17.55 -25.79
N GLY A 31 4.91 -16.81 -25.60
CA GLY A 31 5.70 -16.83 -24.37
C GLY A 31 6.71 -17.98 -24.26
N ASP A 32 6.83 -18.58 -23.06
CA ASP A 32 7.70 -19.71 -22.73
C ASP A 32 6.92 -20.94 -22.20
N ASP A 33 7.63 -21.97 -21.72
CA ASP A 33 7.05 -23.20 -21.16
C ASP A 33 7.38 -23.34 -19.65
N ALA A 34 7.38 -22.24 -18.90
CA ALA A 34 7.86 -22.22 -17.50
C ALA A 34 6.83 -22.69 -16.46
N SER A 35 5.55 -22.86 -16.82
CA SER A 35 4.52 -23.22 -15.85
C SER A 35 4.56 -24.69 -15.44
N THR A 36 3.79 -25.03 -14.39
CA THR A 36 3.63 -26.43 -13.95
C THR A 36 2.81 -27.26 -14.94
N TRP A 37 1.99 -26.60 -15.75
CA TRP A 37 1.05 -27.21 -16.70
C TRP A 37 1.55 -27.16 -18.15
N ALA A 38 2.65 -26.47 -18.42
CA ALA A 38 3.27 -26.42 -19.73
C ALA A 38 3.55 -27.82 -20.33
N ASN A 39 3.32 -27.97 -21.63
CA ASN A 39 3.56 -29.21 -22.38
C ASN A 39 2.65 -30.40 -21.95
N ASP A 40 1.44 -30.15 -21.48
CA ASP A 40 0.46 -31.20 -21.11
C ASP A 40 -0.48 -31.63 -22.26
N GLY A 41 -0.43 -30.92 -23.39
CA GLY A 41 -1.24 -31.15 -24.59
C GLY A 41 -2.51 -30.30 -24.69
N GLN A 42 -2.71 -29.34 -23.79
CA GLN A 42 -3.73 -28.29 -23.86
C GLN A 42 -3.06 -26.93 -23.73
N CYS A 43 -3.69 -25.87 -24.25
CA CYS A 43 -3.20 -24.50 -24.03
C CYS A 43 -3.71 -23.95 -22.71
N ASP A 44 -2.82 -23.76 -21.74
CA ASP A 44 -3.16 -23.21 -20.41
C ASP A 44 -3.21 -21.67 -20.37
N ASP A 45 -2.78 -21.01 -21.44
CA ASP A 45 -2.74 -19.55 -21.53
C ASP A 45 -4.17 -18.93 -21.60
N PRO A 46 -4.58 -18.14 -20.60
CA PRO A 46 -5.93 -17.58 -20.49
C PRO A 46 -6.28 -16.57 -21.60
N ARG A 47 -5.32 -16.08 -22.38
CA ARG A 47 -5.57 -15.20 -23.54
C ARG A 47 -6.24 -15.94 -24.69
N PHE A 48 -6.24 -17.28 -24.68
CA PHE A 48 -6.84 -18.10 -25.71
C PHE A 48 -8.15 -18.74 -25.26
N GLU A 49 -9.01 -19.06 -26.23
CA GLU A 49 -10.26 -19.79 -26.03
C GLU A 49 -10.48 -20.80 -27.15
N GLY A 50 -11.12 -21.93 -26.85
CA GLY A 50 -11.49 -22.95 -27.84
C GLY A 50 -11.32 -24.39 -27.33
N PRO A 51 -11.66 -25.39 -28.15
CA PRO A 51 -11.53 -26.81 -27.79
C PRO A 51 -10.10 -27.28 -27.48
N GLY A 52 -9.07 -26.54 -27.89
CA GLY A 52 -7.68 -26.83 -27.54
C GLY A 52 -7.18 -26.11 -26.28
N ALA A 53 -7.99 -25.26 -25.65
CA ALA A 53 -7.64 -24.60 -24.40
C ALA A 53 -7.92 -25.52 -23.22
N ALA A 54 -7.14 -25.37 -22.15
CA ALA A 54 -7.37 -26.10 -20.92
C ALA A 54 -8.76 -25.79 -20.33
N ALA A 55 -9.35 -26.79 -19.69
CA ALA A 55 -10.68 -26.65 -19.09
C ALA A 55 -10.69 -25.70 -17.88
N PHE A 56 -9.53 -25.52 -17.24
CA PHE A 56 -9.31 -24.60 -16.13
C PHE A 56 -8.11 -23.75 -16.50
N LEU A 57 -8.33 -22.45 -16.61
CA LEU A 57 -7.30 -21.48 -16.98
C LEU A 57 -6.94 -20.68 -15.74
N SER A 58 -5.66 -20.39 -15.56
CA SER A 58 -5.14 -19.59 -14.45
C SER A 58 -4.31 -18.43 -14.99
N PRO A 59 -4.42 -17.21 -14.43
CA PRO A 59 -3.58 -16.07 -14.83
C PRO A 59 -2.08 -16.36 -14.74
N VAL A 60 -1.65 -17.22 -13.80
CA VAL A 60 -0.23 -17.60 -13.63
C VAL A 60 0.33 -18.43 -14.78
N ASP A 61 -0.53 -18.93 -15.68
CA ASP A 61 -0.15 -19.71 -16.85
C ASP A 61 -0.15 -18.85 -18.14
N GLU A 62 -0.46 -17.56 -18.04
CA GLU A 62 -0.34 -16.61 -19.15
C GLU A 62 1.09 -16.54 -19.66
N MET A 63 1.28 -16.73 -20.97
CA MET A 63 2.59 -16.77 -21.62
C MET A 63 3.54 -17.86 -21.11
N HIS A 64 3.03 -18.88 -20.42
CA HIS A 64 3.88 -19.91 -19.80
C HIS A 64 3.61 -21.34 -20.30
N ASP A 65 2.84 -21.46 -21.39
CA ASP A 65 2.58 -22.72 -22.09
C ASP A 65 2.67 -22.57 -23.64
N ALA A 66 3.78 -22.01 -24.08
CA ALA A 66 3.97 -21.58 -25.46
C ALA A 66 3.87 -22.71 -26.48
N THR A 67 4.45 -23.87 -26.19
CA THR A 67 4.50 -24.99 -27.14
C THR A 67 3.10 -25.52 -27.47
N ASP A 68 2.24 -25.72 -26.47
CA ASP A 68 0.89 -26.24 -26.68
C ASP A 68 -0.05 -25.17 -27.21
N CYS A 69 0.04 -23.93 -26.72
CA CYS A 69 -0.73 -22.81 -27.26
C CYS A 69 -0.40 -22.50 -28.73
N GLN A 70 0.86 -22.54 -29.12
CA GLN A 70 1.22 -22.38 -30.54
C GLN A 70 0.64 -23.53 -31.38
N ALA A 71 0.77 -24.78 -30.93
CA ALA A 71 0.28 -25.94 -31.66
C ALA A 71 -1.25 -25.93 -31.82
N ALA A 72 -1.99 -25.61 -30.76
CA ALA A 72 -3.44 -25.52 -30.77
C ALA A 72 -3.93 -24.34 -31.63
N PHE A 73 -3.22 -23.20 -31.61
CA PHE A 73 -3.56 -22.05 -32.45
C PHE A 73 -3.33 -22.33 -33.93
N GLU A 74 -2.21 -22.98 -34.28
CA GLU A 74 -1.91 -23.42 -35.66
C GLU A 74 -2.88 -24.49 -36.16
N ALA A 75 -3.40 -25.35 -35.26
CA ALA A 75 -4.45 -26.31 -35.56
C ALA A 75 -5.83 -25.66 -35.77
N GLY A 76 -6.00 -24.41 -35.33
CA GLY A 76 -7.28 -23.70 -35.32
C GLY A 76 -8.24 -24.18 -34.22
N ASP A 77 -7.71 -24.87 -33.20
CA ASP A 77 -8.46 -25.38 -32.06
C ASP A 77 -8.59 -24.33 -30.94
N ILE A 78 -7.80 -23.26 -30.98
CA ILE A 78 -7.97 -22.09 -30.13
C ILE A 78 -7.87 -20.80 -30.94
N THR A 79 -8.46 -19.74 -30.41
CA THR A 79 -8.34 -18.37 -30.92
C THR A 79 -7.98 -17.43 -29.78
N LEU A 80 -7.20 -16.39 -30.08
CA LEU A 80 -6.99 -15.30 -29.14
C LEU A 80 -8.33 -14.61 -28.87
N LYS A 81 -8.63 -14.41 -27.59
CA LYS A 81 -9.78 -13.61 -27.17
C LYS A 81 -9.63 -12.21 -27.76
N ALA A 82 -10.73 -11.60 -28.18
CA ALA A 82 -10.69 -10.23 -28.65
C ALA A 82 -10.24 -9.34 -27.47
N PRO A 83 -9.27 -8.43 -27.65
CA PRO A 83 -9.02 -7.41 -26.65
C PRO A 83 -10.33 -6.64 -26.48
N ASP A 84 -10.74 -6.38 -25.23
CA ASP A 84 -11.85 -5.47 -24.99
C ASP A 84 -11.59 -4.18 -25.76
N ALA A 85 -12.62 -3.70 -26.46
CA ALA A 85 -12.54 -2.62 -27.44
C ALA A 85 -12.31 -1.22 -26.80
N THR A 86 -11.53 -1.18 -25.73
CA THR A 86 -10.99 0.01 -25.05
C THR A 86 -9.48 -0.06 -24.83
N SER A 87 -8.76 -1.01 -25.43
CA SER A 87 -7.30 -1.01 -25.42
C SER A 87 -6.70 -1.11 -26.81
N GLY A 88 -6.13 0.02 -27.28
CA GLY A 88 -5.24 0.02 -28.44
C GLY A 88 -5.01 1.39 -29.06
N ALA A 89 -4.11 2.19 -28.49
CA ALA A 89 -3.26 3.09 -29.29
C ALA A 89 -2.01 3.54 -28.51
N THR A 90 -0.87 3.02 -28.95
CA THR A 90 0.49 3.46 -28.60
C THR A 90 0.77 4.88 -29.11
N VAL A 91 1.25 5.79 -28.23
CA VAL A 91 2.18 6.87 -28.61
C VAL A 91 3.06 7.26 -27.42
N ALA A 92 4.38 7.14 -27.56
CA ALA A 92 5.37 7.85 -26.73
C ALA A 92 6.04 8.96 -27.55
N PRO A 93 6.74 9.93 -26.94
CA PRO A 93 6.32 10.82 -25.86
C PRO A 93 6.48 12.30 -26.25
N ALA A 94 5.74 13.22 -25.62
CA ALA A 94 6.04 14.66 -25.69
C ALA A 94 5.67 15.39 -24.40
N ALA A 95 6.73 15.81 -23.70
CA ALA A 95 6.85 16.86 -22.71
C ALA A 95 5.60 17.67 -22.32
N GLY A 96 5.32 17.63 -21.02
CA GLY A 96 4.87 18.80 -20.25
C GLY A 96 3.37 19.03 -20.22
N VAL A 97 2.65 18.20 -19.47
CA VAL A 97 1.42 18.61 -18.78
C VAL A 97 1.38 17.87 -17.44
N GLU A 98 1.25 18.62 -16.36
CA GLU A 98 0.93 18.13 -15.02
C GLU A 98 -0.56 17.77 -15.02
N GLU A 99 -0.89 16.48 -15.07
CA GLU A 99 -2.23 15.93 -14.84
C GLU A 99 -2.08 14.77 -13.84
N ASN A 100 -3.08 14.64 -12.94
CA ASN A 100 -3.24 13.54 -12.00
C ASN A 100 -2.66 12.24 -12.55
N ALA A 101 -1.74 11.62 -11.82
CA ALA A 101 -1.15 10.35 -12.20
C ALA A 101 -2.27 9.39 -12.63
N GLU A 102 -2.20 8.91 -13.86
CA GLU A 102 -3.07 7.85 -14.35
C GLU A 102 -2.94 6.70 -13.35
N ILE A 103 -4.03 6.41 -12.63
CA ILE A 103 -4.04 5.41 -11.56
C ILE A 103 -3.60 4.08 -12.17
N ASP A 104 -2.47 3.55 -11.70
CA ASP A 104 -1.95 2.27 -12.16
C ASP A 104 -2.67 1.13 -11.43
N PHE A 105 -3.75 0.64 -12.03
CA PHE A 105 -4.55 -0.46 -11.52
C PHE A 105 -3.81 -1.80 -11.49
N GLY A 106 -2.63 -1.91 -12.12
CA GLY A 106 -1.90 -3.18 -12.23
C GLY A 106 -2.43 -4.10 -13.35
N ASP A 107 -2.35 -5.40 -13.13
CA ASP A 107 -2.85 -6.47 -13.99
C ASP A 107 -3.86 -7.38 -13.26
N ASP A 108 -4.34 -8.44 -13.92
CA ASP A 108 -5.28 -9.42 -13.34
C ASP A 108 -4.55 -10.69 -12.86
N SER A 109 -3.37 -10.53 -12.25
CA SER A 109 -2.58 -11.64 -11.75
C SER A 109 -3.00 -12.13 -10.37
N GLY A 110 -3.88 -13.12 -10.28
CA GLY A 110 -4.22 -13.70 -8.98
C GLY A 110 -5.30 -14.74 -9.02
N LEU A 111 -5.50 -15.44 -7.90
CA LEU A 111 -6.58 -16.40 -7.75
C LEU A 111 -7.97 -15.76 -7.66
N TRP A 112 -8.03 -14.48 -7.30
CA TRP A 112 -9.26 -13.71 -7.12
C TRP A 112 -9.42 -12.57 -8.13
N ALA A 113 -8.51 -12.47 -9.12
CA ALA A 113 -8.72 -11.53 -10.21
C ALA A 113 -9.97 -11.89 -11.02
N ASN A 114 -10.75 -10.88 -11.43
CA ASN A 114 -11.97 -11.05 -12.23
C ASN A 114 -13.11 -11.84 -11.54
N ASP A 115 -13.18 -11.81 -10.22
CA ASP A 115 -14.28 -12.44 -9.47
C ASP A 115 -15.47 -11.49 -9.18
N GLY A 116 -15.31 -10.22 -9.55
CA GLY A 116 -16.31 -9.16 -9.44
C GLY A 116 -16.20 -8.32 -8.17
N GLU A 117 -15.17 -8.53 -7.36
CA GLU A 117 -14.80 -7.70 -6.21
C GLU A 117 -13.42 -7.08 -6.46
N CYS A 118 -13.13 -5.92 -5.85
CA CYS A 118 -11.82 -5.30 -5.97
C CYS A 118 -10.91 -5.73 -4.80
N ASP A 119 -9.93 -6.58 -5.09
CA ASP A 119 -9.03 -7.17 -4.08
C ASP A 119 -7.74 -6.40 -3.87
N ASP A 120 -7.51 -5.35 -4.67
CA ASP A 120 -6.30 -4.55 -4.55
C ASP A 120 -6.34 -3.70 -3.25
N PRO A 121 -5.37 -3.88 -2.33
CA PRO A 121 -5.29 -3.13 -1.07
C PRO A 121 -5.22 -1.62 -1.26
N ARG A 122 -4.73 -1.12 -2.39
CA ARG A 122 -4.70 0.33 -2.71
C ARG A 122 -6.09 0.92 -2.91
N PHE A 123 -7.11 0.06 -3.05
CA PHE A 123 -8.52 0.39 -3.22
C PHE A 123 -9.42 -0.15 -2.09
N GLY A 124 -8.82 -0.75 -1.05
CA GLY A 124 -9.54 -1.28 0.12
C GLY A 124 -9.60 -2.81 0.22
N GLY A 125 -8.92 -3.55 -0.67
CA GLY A 125 -8.79 -5.00 -0.59
C GLY A 125 -7.98 -5.48 0.63
N GLY A 126 -8.28 -6.69 1.12
CA GLY A 126 -7.79 -7.16 2.42
C GLY A 126 -6.40 -7.80 2.43
N LEU A 127 -5.77 -8.01 1.28
CA LEU A 127 -4.53 -8.79 1.18
C LEU A 127 -3.43 -8.04 0.43
N ALA A 128 -2.31 -7.79 1.11
CA ALA A 128 -1.13 -7.13 0.52
C ALA A 128 -0.56 -7.87 -0.71
N SER A 129 -0.73 -9.20 -0.80
CA SER A 129 -0.29 -9.97 -1.97
C SER A 129 -1.12 -9.72 -3.24
N HIS A 130 -2.20 -8.94 -3.14
CA HIS A 130 -3.13 -8.62 -4.22
C HIS A 130 -2.94 -7.19 -4.73
N GLU A 131 -1.89 -6.50 -4.27
CA GLU A 131 -1.54 -5.18 -4.79
C GLU A 131 -1.24 -5.25 -6.29
N GLY A 132 -2.07 -4.57 -7.08
CA GLY A 132 -1.98 -4.51 -8.54
C GLY A 132 -2.28 -5.83 -9.25
N ALA A 133 -2.99 -6.75 -8.61
CA ALA A 133 -3.26 -8.09 -9.13
C ALA A 133 -4.72 -8.33 -9.55
N ASP A 134 -5.57 -7.30 -9.42
CA ASP A 134 -7.00 -7.36 -9.73
C ASP A 134 -7.48 -6.06 -10.42
N ALA A 135 -6.81 -5.72 -11.50
CA ALA A 135 -6.96 -4.44 -12.18
C ALA A 135 -8.35 -4.22 -12.80
N SER A 136 -8.95 -5.27 -13.37
CA SER A 136 -10.23 -5.18 -14.08
C SER A 136 -11.37 -4.84 -13.13
N ASP A 137 -11.47 -5.52 -11.99
CA ASP A 137 -12.53 -5.29 -11.01
C ASP A 137 -12.30 -4.00 -10.22
N CYS A 138 -11.05 -3.69 -9.85
CA CYS A 138 -10.72 -2.42 -9.19
C CYS A 138 -10.95 -1.20 -10.08
N ARG A 139 -10.70 -1.30 -11.38
CA ARG A 139 -11.06 -0.23 -12.33
C ARG A 139 -12.56 -0.06 -12.43
N ALA A 140 -13.31 -1.17 -12.55
CA ALA A 140 -14.77 -1.12 -12.64
C ALA A 140 -15.39 -0.53 -11.38
N ALA A 141 -14.93 -0.95 -10.19
CA ALA A 141 -15.41 -0.45 -8.91
C ALA A 141 -15.04 1.04 -8.70
N TYR A 142 -13.84 1.47 -9.11
CA TYR A 142 -13.42 2.87 -9.01
C TYR A 142 -14.21 3.77 -9.96
N GLU A 143 -14.44 3.35 -11.20
CA GLU A 143 -15.27 4.08 -12.18
C GLU A 143 -16.74 4.14 -11.77
N ALA A 144 -17.23 3.12 -11.08
CA ALA A 144 -18.56 3.10 -10.46
C ALA A 144 -18.64 3.97 -9.20
N GLY A 145 -17.50 4.40 -8.64
CA GLY A 145 -17.41 5.16 -7.40
C GLY A 145 -17.69 4.32 -6.15
N GLU A 146 -17.53 3.00 -6.25
CA GLU A 146 -17.73 2.03 -5.16
C GLU A 146 -16.47 1.92 -4.27
N VAL A 147 -15.29 2.09 -4.87
CA VAL A 147 -14.00 2.15 -4.17
C VAL A 147 -13.26 3.45 -4.48
N THR A 148 -12.33 3.83 -3.60
CA THR A 148 -11.48 5.01 -3.78
C THR A 148 -10.01 4.60 -3.80
N TYR A 149 -9.26 5.14 -4.76
CA TYR A 149 -7.81 4.93 -4.82
C TYR A 149 -7.10 5.75 -3.74
N SER A 150 -6.38 5.07 -2.84
CA SER A 150 -5.62 5.71 -1.76
C SER A 150 -4.19 6.07 -2.16
N GLY A 151 -3.71 5.66 -3.35
CA GLY A 151 -2.46 6.13 -3.96
C GLY A 151 -1.15 5.71 -3.30
N ASP A 152 -1.22 5.27 -2.06
CA ASP A 152 -0.11 4.86 -1.23
C ASP A 152 -0.69 3.82 -0.26
N ALA A 153 0.05 2.76 0.02
CA ALA A 153 -0.18 1.90 1.19
C ALA A 153 0.24 2.69 2.44
N GLY A 154 -0.43 3.82 2.64
CA GLY A 154 0.01 4.93 3.47
C GLY A 154 -1.15 5.91 3.68
N SER A 155 -1.98 5.60 4.68
CA SER A 155 -2.92 6.50 5.37
C SER A 155 -4.18 6.95 4.61
N ALA A 156 -5.28 6.25 4.91
CA ALA A 156 -6.63 6.82 4.92
C ALA A 156 -7.30 6.39 6.24
N ALA A 157 -7.75 7.37 7.04
CA ALA A 157 -8.59 7.28 8.25
C ALA A 157 -8.82 5.85 8.79
N THR A 158 -8.14 5.47 9.89
CA THR A 158 -8.01 4.09 10.40
C THR A 158 -9.28 3.26 10.21
N ALA A 159 -9.36 2.64 9.04
CA ALA A 159 -10.20 1.51 8.75
C ALA A 159 -9.45 0.25 9.26
N PRO A 160 -10.14 -0.89 9.43
CA PRO A 160 -9.64 -2.08 10.13
C PRO A 160 -8.31 -2.70 9.64
N GLY A 161 -7.70 -2.18 8.57
CA GLY A 161 -6.47 -2.69 7.98
C GLY A 161 -5.17 -2.32 8.71
N ASP A 162 -5.17 -1.28 9.54
CA ASP A 162 -3.96 -0.82 10.25
C ASP A 162 -3.86 -1.35 11.70
N ILE A 163 -4.86 -2.11 12.16
CA ILE A 163 -4.87 -2.67 13.52
C ILE A 163 -4.19 -4.03 13.49
N ASP A 164 -3.02 -4.13 14.14
CA ASP A 164 -2.35 -5.41 14.35
C ASP A 164 -3.13 -6.24 15.38
N PHE A 165 -4.03 -7.11 14.93
CA PHE A 165 -4.79 -8.02 15.80
C PHE A 165 -3.92 -9.10 16.47
N GLY A 166 -2.67 -9.30 16.06
CA GLY A 166 -1.78 -10.33 16.62
C GLY A 166 -2.03 -11.74 16.07
N ASP A 167 -1.91 -12.77 16.91
CA ASP A 167 -2.10 -14.18 16.56
C ASP A 167 -3.12 -14.92 17.45
N ASP A 168 -3.45 -16.16 17.12
CA ASP A 168 -4.40 -16.98 17.90
C ASP A 168 -3.71 -17.81 19.01
N SER A 169 -2.75 -17.20 19.74
CA SER A 169 -2.07 -17.86 20.85
C SER A 169 -2.85 -17.80 22.17
N GLY A 170 -2.53 -18.69 23.11
CA GLY A 170 -3.16 -18.71 24.44
C GLY A 170 -4.21 -19.80 24.65
N THR A 171 -4.75 -19.86 25.87
CA THR A 171 -5.74 -20.90 26.26
C THR A 171 -7.16 -20.56 25.82
N TRP A 172 -7.39 -19.29 25.51
CA TRP A 172 -8.71 -18.73 25.25
C TRP A 172 -8.86 -18.18 23.82
N ALA A 173 -7.87 -18.40 22.95
CA ALA A 173 -8.00 -18.04 21.55
C ALA A 173 -9.13 -18.84 20.85
N ASN A 174 -9.87 -18.18 19.95
CA ASN A 174 -10.95 -18.78 19.15
C ASN A 174 -12.10 -19.37 19.99
N ASP A 175 -12.46 -18.73 21.09
CA ASP A 175 -13.57 -19.14 21.96
C ASP A 175 -14.88 -18.33 21.75
N GLY A 176 -14.82 -17.32 20.89
CA GLY A 176 -15.93 -16.47 20.48
C GLY A 176 -16.09 -15.19 21.28
N GLU A 177 -15.16 -14.88 22.19
CA GLU A 177 -15.02 -13.59 22.86
C GLU A 177 -13.68 -12.97 22.47
N CYS A 178 -13.56 -11.63 22.48
CA CYS A 178 -12.26 -10.99 22.26
C CYS A 178 -11.53 -10.79 23.59
N ASP A 179 -10.46 -11.54 23.80
CA ASP A 179 -9.67 -11.49 25.05
C ASP A 179 -8.54 -10.47 25.05
N ASP A 180 -8.26 -9.86 23.90
CA ASP A 180 -7.19 -8.89 23.77
C ASP A 180 -7.52 -7.62 24.59
N PRO A 181 -6.69 -7.24 25.57
CA PRO A 181 -6.89 -6.06 26.39
C PRO A 181 -6.96 -4.75 25.58
N ARG A 182 -6.35 -4.69 24.38
CA ARG A 182 -6.40 -3.54 23.46
C ARG A 182 -7.80 -3.30 22.89
N PHE A 183 -8.71 -4.26 23.09
CA PHE A 183 -10.11 -4.23 22.65
C PHE A 183 -11.08 -4.37 23.84
N GLY A 184 -10.59 -4.33 25.08
CA GLY A 184 -11.40 -4.40 26.31
C GLY A 184 -11.37 -5.74 27.04
N GLY A 185 -10.52 -6.69 26.61
CA GLY A 185 -10.28 -7.95 27.30
C GLY A 185 -9.67 -7.78 28.71
N ALA A 186 -9.96 -8.71 29.62
CA ALA A 186 -9.60 -8.57 31.03
C ALA A 186 -8.18 -9.05 31.38
N LEU A 187 -7.49 -9.73 30.47
CA LEU A 187 -6.23 -10.43 30.75
C LEU A 187 -5.07 -9.81 29.96
N GLN A 188 -4.14 -9.12 30.64
CA GLN A 188 -2.93 -8.58 29.99
C GLN A 188 -2.08 -9.64 29.26
N SER A 189 -2.11 -10.89 29.69
CA SER A 189 -1.34 -11.97 29.03
C SER A 189 -1.89 -12.36 27.65
N HIS A 190 -3.00 -11.75 27.22
CA HIS A 190 -3.67 -11.97 25.94
C HIS A 190 -3.52 -10.76 25.00
N GLU A 191 -2.60 -9.84 25.29
CA GLU A 191 -2.24 -8.77 24.36
C GLU A 191 -1.65 -9.36 23.07
N PHE A 192 -2.19 -8.98 21.91
CA PHE A 192 -1.88 -9.57 20.60
C PHE A 192 -2.21 -11.07 20.49
N ALA A 193 -3.06 -11.57 21.38
CA ALA A 193 -3.60 -12.92 21.31
C ALA A 193 -5.07 -12.86 20.90
N ASP A 194 -5.59 -13.98 20.42
CA ASP A 194 -6.99 -14.14 20.07
C ASP A 194 -7.43 -13.22 18.90
N ALA A 195 -6.55 -13.10 17.91
CA ALA A 195 -6.68 -12.22 16.77
C ALA A 195 -7.95 -12.45 15.95
N SER A 196 -8.35 -13.72 15.74
CA SER A 196 -9.53 -14.08 14.95
C SER A 196 -10.83 -13.55 15.57
N ASP A 197 -11.01 -13.71 16.89
CA ASP A 197 -12.21 -13.26 17.59
C ASP A 197 -12.20 -11.74 17.79
N CYS A 198 -11.05 -11.15 18.07
CA CYS A 198 -10.92 -9.69 18.19
C CYS A 198 -11.15 -8.96 16.87
N ARG A 199 -10.70 -9.52 15.75
CA ARG A 199 -11.02 -9.00 14.42
C ARG A 199 -12.51 -9.08 14.14
N ALA A 200 -13.11 -10.25 14.37
CA ALA A 200 -14.54 -10.44 14.15
C ALA A 200 -15.39 -9.50 15.01
N ALA A 201 -15.05 -9.35 16.30
CA ALA A 201 -15.75 -8.46 17.22
C ALA A 201 -15.57 -6.97 16.85
N TYR A 202 -14.38 -6.58 16.38
CA TYR A 202 -14.11 -5.20 15.94
C TYR A 202 -14.84 -4.86 14.64
N GLU A 203 -14.81 -5.76 13.65
CA GLU A 203 -15.54 -5.61 12.38
C GLU A 203 -17.06 -5.59 12.59
N ALA A 204 -17.56 -6.34 13.58
CA ALA A 204 -18.95 -6.31 14.00
C ALA A 204 -19.32 -5.05 14.82
N GLY A 205 -18.34 -4.24 15.22
CA GLY A 205 -18.51 -3.06 16.07
C GLY A 205 -18.91 -3.39 17.50
N GLU A 206 -18.64 -4.61 17.97
CA GLU A 206 -18.93 -5.08 19.33
C GLU A 206 -17.84 -4.65 20.33
N VAL A 207 -16.61 -4.51 19.85
CA VAL A 207 -15.46 -3.98 20.61
C VAL A 207 -14.85 -2.78 19.89
N THR A 208 -14.18 -1.92 20.65
CA THR A 208 -13.45 -0.75 20.12
C THR A 208 -11.97 -0.91 20.41
N TYR A 209 -11.13 -0.73 19.40
CA TYR A 209 -9.68 -0.67 19.60
C TYR A 209 -9.31 0.59 20.39
N SER A 210 -8.63 0.41 21.51
CA SER A 210 -8.22 1.50 22.40
C SER A 210 -6.71 1.78 22.37
N GLY A 211 -5.93 1.16 21.48
CA GLY A 211 -4.50 1.45 21.32
C GLY A 211 -3.58 0.98 22.45
N GLY A 212 -4.13 0.79 23.66
CA GLY A 212 -3.39 0.44 24.87
C GLY A 212 -2.88 -1.00 24.88
N GLY A 213 -1.83 -1.26 24.12
CA GLY A 213 -0.98 -2.44 24.24
C GLY A 213 0.41 -2.02 24.73
N SER A 214 0.88 -2.59 25.84
CA SER A 214 2.15 -2.26 26.50
C SER A 214 3.39 -2.81 25.74
N GLY A 215 3.33 -2.81 24.41
CA GLY A 215 4.28 -3.45 23.51
C GLY A 215 5.01 -2.47 22.58
N SER A 216 5.88 -1.63 23.15
CA SER A 216 7.15 -1.10 22.57
C SER A 216 7.18 -0.51 21.14
N TYR A 217 6.06 -0.24 20.49
CA TYR A 217 6.00 0.49 19.22
C TYR A 217 5.43 1.89 19.47
N PRO A 218 6.13 2.95 19.03
CA PRO A 218 5.63 4.31 19.20
C PRO A 218 4.33 4.50 18.41
N ILE A 219 3.31 5.09 19.05
CA ILE A 219 2.09 5.53 18.35
C ILE A 219 2.47 6.75 17.50
N VAL A 220 2.37 6.64 16.17
CA VAL A 220 2.70 7.72 15.23
C VAL A 220 1.47 8.16 14.45
N ILE A 221 1.03 9.41 14.61
CA ILE A 221 -0.11 10.01 13.89
C ILE A 221 0.34 11.34 13.30
N ASP A 222 0.04 11.59 12.02
CA ASP A 222 0.47 12.81 11.30
C ASP A 222 1.98 13.12 11.40
N GLY A 223 2.81 12.08 11.57
CA GLY A 223 4.26 12.22 11.78
C GLY A 223 4.68 12.70 13.18
N ILE A 224 3.75 12.74 14.13
CA ILE A 224 4.00 13.02 15.54
C ILE A 224 4.18 11.68 16.26
N ASP A 225 5.31 11.51 16.95
CA ASP A 225 5.60 10.35 17.79
C ASP A 225 5.07 10.59 19.21
N PHE A 226 4.02 9.87 19.58
CA PHE A 226 3.36 9.95 20.89
C PHE A 226 4.06 9.08 21.95
N GLY A 227 5.02 8.23 21.57
CA GLY A 227 5.73 7.35 22.48
C GLY A 227 4.95 6.09 22.86
N ASP A 228 5.08 5.67 24.12
CA ASP A 228 4.41 4.51 24.72
C ASP A 228 3.60 4.88 25.96
N ASP A 229 3.02 3.89 26.65
CA ASP A 229 2.26 4.06 27.90
C ASP A 229 3.07 3.66 29.14
N SER A 230 4.40 3.86 29.13
CA SER A 230 5.29 3.42 30.22
C SER A 230 5.20 4.25 31.50
N GLY A 231 4.49 5.39 31.48
CA GLY A 231 4.33 6.31 32.61
C GLY A 231 3.46 5.77 33.74
N SER A 232 3.66 6.29 34.96
CA SER A 232 2.76 5.97 36.11
C SER A 232 1.37 6.59 36.01
N TRP A 233 1.21 7.49 35.04
CA TRP A 233 0.00 8.24 34.77
C TRP A 233 -0.47 8.03 33.33
N SER A 234 0.03 6.98 32.67
CA SER A 234 -0.53 6.59 31.38
C SER A 234 -1.95 6.06 31.54
N ASN A 235 -2.80 6.28 30.54
CA ASN A 235 -4.17 5.75 30.50
C ASN A 235 -5.07 6.22 31.66
N ASP A 236 -4.86 7.43 32.16
CA ASP A 236 -5.69 8.03 33.21
C ASP A 236 -6.78 8.99 32.69
N GLY A 237 -6.78 9.23 31.37
CA GLY A 237 -7.74 10.04 30.65
C GLY A 237 -7.34 11.51 30.48
N GLU A 238 -6.11 11.88 30.85
CA GLU A 238 -5.51 13.19 30.60
C GLU A 238 -4.21 13.00 29.80
N CYS A 239 -3.88 13.92 28.89
CA CYS A 239 -2.59 13.89 28.20
C CYS A 239 -1.50 14.50 29.09
N ASP A 240 -0.63 13.66 29.62
CA ASP A 240 0.43 14.05 30.55
C ASP A 240 1.76 14.39 29.87
N ASP A 241 1.85 14.15 28.57
CA ASP A 241 3.04 14.48 27.80
C ASP A 241 3.22 16.02 27.71
N PRO A 242 4.31 16.58 28.28
CA PRO A 242 4.55 18.01 28.35
C PRO A 242 4.74 18.68 26.97
N ARG A 243 4.92 17.91 25.90
CA ARG A 243 5.00 18.42 24.52
C ARG A 243 3.64 18.91 24.03
N PHE A 244 2.53 18.46 24.63
CA PHE A 244 1.18 18.83 24.21
C PHE A 244 0.61 19.97 25.05
N VAL A 245 -0.27 20.76 24.45
CA VAL A 245 -0.97 21.88 25.09
C VAL A 245 -2.45 21.82 24.77
N GLY A 246 -3.31 22.28 25.68
CA GLY A 246 -4.74 22.34 25.42
C GLY A 246 -5.59 22.12 26.65
N THR A 247 -6.87 21.81 26.42
CA THR A 247 -7.85 21.59 27.50
C THR A 247 -7.82 20.17 28.06
N GLY A 248 -7.18 19.22 27.36
CA GLY A 248 -7.02 17.83 27.77
C GLY A 248 -5.65 17.47 28.34
N VAL A 249 -4.81 18.47 28.67
CA VAL A 249 -3.48 18.22 29.26
C VAL A 249 -3.59 18.09 30.78
N GLY A 250 -2.97 17.04 31.32
CA GLY A 250 -2.83 16.76 32.74
C GLY A 250 -1.66 17.53 33.38
N VAL A 251 -0.93 16.87 34.28
CA VAL A 251 0.20 17.49 34.98
C VAL A 251 1.48 17.30 34.17
N ALA A 252 1.86 18.31 33.39
CA ALA A 252 3.12 18.32 32.63
C ALA A 252 4.35 18.17 33.54
N LEU A 253 4.92 16.97 33.56
CA LEU A 253 6.18 16.62 34.23
C LEU A 253 7.15 16.06 33.19
N ASP A 254 8.43 16.42 33.29
CA ASP A 254 9.45 16.02 32.31
C ASP A 254 9.61 14.49 32.18
N ASP A 255 9.35 13.74 33.25
CA ASP A 255 9.43 12.27 33.25
C ASP A 255 8.22 11.60 32.54
N HIS A 256 7.25 12.39 32.01
CA HIS A 256 6.05 11.91 31.31
C HIS A 256 6.11 12.15 29.80
N GLU A 257 7.19 12.75 29.29
CA GLU A 257 7.42 12.89 27.84
C GLU A 257 7.44 11.51 27.18
N MET A 258 6.60 11.35 26.14
CA MET A 258 6.48 10.11 25.37
C MET A 258 6.05 8.87 26.18
N ALA A 259 5.45 9.08 27.35
CA ALA A 259 5.10 7.99 28.28
C ALA A 259 3.60 7.85 28.52
N ASP A 260 2.79 8.60 27.79
CA ASP A 260 1.33 8.64 27.86
C ASP A 260 0.71 8.74 26.45
N ALA A 261 1.12 7.80 25.59
CA ALA A 261 0.80 7.83 24.17
C ALA A 261 -0.69 7.69 23.88
N THR A 262 -1.39 6.81 24.61
CA THR A 262 -2.81 6.51 24.37
C THR A 262 -3.71 7.72 24.66
N ASP A 263 -3.51 8.41 25.79
CA ASP A 263 -4.34 9.57 26.12
C ASP A 263 -3.97 10.80 25.28
N CYS A 264 -2.68 11.02 25.01
CA CYS A 264 -2.23 12.13 24.17
C CYS A 264 -2.65 11.99 22.70
N SER A 265 -2.56 10.80 22.12
CA SER A 265 -3.01 10.55 20.74
C SER A 265 -4.52 10.73 20.60
N THR A 266 -5.29 10.19 21.56
CA THR A 266 -6.74 10.35 21.63
C THR A 266 -7.13 11.82 21.77
N ALA A 267 -6.48 12.55 22.68
CA ALA A 267 -6.76 13.96 22.91
C ALA A 267 -6.40 14.82 21.68
N TYR A 268 -5.34 14.47 20.94
CA TYR A 268 -4.91 15.13 19.71
C TYR A 268 -5.91 14.91 18.57
N GLN A 269 -6.33 13.67 18.32
CA GLN A 269 -7.33 13.36 17.30
C GLN A 269 -8.70 14.01 17.58
N ASN A 270 -9.05 14.14 18.86
CA ASN A 270 -10.26 14.86 19.29
C ASN A 270 -10.12 16.40 19.21
N GLY A 271 -8.93 16.91 18.86
CA GLY A 271 -8.63 18.35 18.79
C GLY A 271 -8.69 19.06 20.15
N THR A 272 -8.54 18.31 21.24
CA THR A 272 -8.59 18.83 22.62
C THR A 272 -7.22 19.18 23.18
N VAL A 273 -6.18 18.57 22.61
CA VAL A 273 -4.78 18.99 22.73
C VAL A 273 -4.18 19.17 21.34
N GLU A 274 -3.19 20.03 21.25
CA GLU A 274 -2.38 20.23 20.07
C GLU A 274 -0.93 19.97 20.49
N LEU A 275 -0.10 19.46 19.59
CA LEU A 275 1.33 19.46 19.84
C LEU A 275 1.75 20.91 20.06
N GLY A 276 2.27 21.19 21.25
CA GLY A 276 2.68 22.51 21.67
C GLY A 276 3.65 23.07 20.65
N ASP A 277 3.15 23.98 19.82
CA ASP A 277 4.00 24.76 18.97
C ASP A 277 4.85 25.63 19.92
N SER A 278 6.13 25.31 20.09
CA SER A 278 7.19 26.31 20.35
C SER A 278 7.22 27.49 19.32
N SER A 279 6.08 27.87 18.73
CA SER A 279 5.88 28.82 17.62
C SER A 279 4.47 29.42 17.58
N ALA A 280 3.66 29.26 18.64
CA ALA A 280 2.56 30.20 18.86
C ALA A 280 3.07 31.51 19.48
N ASN A 281 4.08 32.13 18.84
CA ASN A 281 4.22 33.58 18.87
C ASN A 281 4.84 34.08 17.57
N SER A 282 4.07 34.90 16.86
CA SER A 282 4.44 35.62 15.64
C SER A 282 5.85 36.24 15.73
N GLY A 283 6.85 35.60 15.11
CA GLY A 283 8.10 36.27 14.70
C GLY A 283 9.45 35.57 14.91
N ASP A 284 9.54 34.32 15.35
CA ASP A 284 10.85 33.71 15.66
C ASP A 284 11.20 32.52 14.75
N PHE A 285 12.42 32.56 14.19
CA PHE A 285 12.96 31.50 13.34
C PHE A 285 13.24 30.28 14.23
N ARG A 286 12.43 29.22 14.10
CA ARG A 286 12.79 27.94 14.72
C ARG A 286 14.06 27.38 14.09
N ILE A 287 15.07 27.16 14.91
CA ILE A 287 16.36 26.65 14.50
C ILE A 287 16.26 25.14 14.31
N ASN A 288 16.47 24.65 13.08
CA ASN A 288 16.57 23.23 12.80
C ASN A 288 17.98 22.74 13.15
N PHE A 289 18.11 21.96 14.24
CA PHE A 289 19.38 21.40 14.72
C PHE A 289 19.87 20.17 13.93
N GLY A 290 18.98 19.46 13.21
CA GLY A 290 19.34 18.26 12.44
C GLY A 290 19.22 16.96 13.23
N ASP A 291 20.07 15.98 12.89
CA ASP A 291 20.23 14.65 13.53
C ASP A 291 21.64 14.45 14.09
N ASP A 292 21.94 13.26 14.61
CA ASP A 292 23.24 12.89 15.18
C ASP A 292 24.04 11.92 14.27
N SER A 293 24.01 12.15 12.96
CA SER A 293 24.60 11.23 11.97
C SER A 293 26.12 11.35 11.79
N SER A 294 26.77 12.39 12.33
CA SER A 294 28.22 12.56 12.19
C SER A 294 29.01 11.72 13.19
N ALA A 295 30.29 11.50 12.87
CA ALA A 295 31.21 10.79 13.79
C ALA A 295 31.46 11.54 15.10
N ASN A 296 31.02 12.79 15.20
CA ASN A 296 31.28 13.68 16.31
C ASN A 296 30.01 14.10 17.08
N ALA A 297 28.84 13.55 16.75
CA ALA A 297 27.54 14.05 17.22
C ALA A 297 27.27 14.02 18.76
N PHE A 298 28.25 13.57 19.55
CA PHE A 298 28.16 13.35 20.99
C PHE A 298 29.51 13.57 21.71
N ASP A 299 30.36 14.43 21.14
CA ASP A 299 31.68 14.73 21.73
C ASP A 299 31.65 15.93 22.71
N GLY A 300 30.47 16.51 22.93
CA GLY A 300 30.19 17.61 23.84
C GLY A 300 30.49 18.98 23.23
N ILE A 301 30.67 19.06 21.92
CA ILE A 301 30.97 20.28 21.17
C ILE A 301 30.06 20.33 19.95
N CYS A 302 29.43 21.47 19.70
CA CYS A 302 28.63 21.67 18.50
C CYS A 302 29.50 21.83 17.24
N ASP A 303 29.52 20.82 16.39
CA ASP A 303 30.27 20.75 15.14
C ASP A 303 29.53 21.33 13.92
N ASP A 304 28.26 21.68 14.08
CA ASP A 304 27.46 22.27 13.01
C ASP A 304 27.95 23.69 12.66
N PRO A 305 28.40 23.93 11.41
CA PRO A 305 28.94 25.22 10.96
C PRO A 305 27.99 26.41 11.09
N ARG A 306 26.68 26.17 11.20
CA ARG A 306 25.66 27.22 11.38
C ARG A 306 25.66 27.77 12.80
N PHE A 307 26.36 27.14 13.74
CA PHE A 307 26.44 27.57 15.13
C PHE A 307 27.86 28.03 15.48
N GLN A 308 27.98 29.21 16.06
CA GLN A 308 29.27 29.83 16.36
C GLN A 308 29.34 30.28 17.81
N GLY A 309 30.43 29.96 18.51
CA GLY A 309 30.62 30.38 19.90
C GLY A 309 31.61 29.52 20.66
N ARG A 310 31.59 29.63 21.99
CA ARG A 310 32.51 28.91 22.89
C ARG A 310 32.18 27.41 23.01
N GLY A 311 30.93 27.03 22.76
CA GLY A 311 30.49 25.63 22.72
C GLY A 311 30.55 25.00 21.32
N GLY A 312 31.04 25.74 20.31
CA GLY A 312 31.15 25.26 18.94
C GLY A 312 32.55 24.79 18.61
N ALA A 313 32.65 23.93 17.60
CA ALA A 313 33.93 23.39 17.16
C ALA A 313 34.81 24.48 16.57
N MET A 314 36.12 24.37 16.83
CA MET A 314 37.09 25.30 16.26
C MET A 314 37.36 25.05 14.77
N GLU A 315 37.07 23.84 14.30
CA GLU A 315 37.23 23.43 12.91
C GLU A 315 35.87 23.00 12.36
N LEU A 316 35.17 23.93 11.72
CA LEU A 316 33.87 23.68 11.15
C LEU A 316 34.01 22.97 9.79
N ARG A 317 33.27 21.89 9.60
CA ARG A 317 33.23 21.12 8.35
C ARG A 317 31.79 21.05 7.85
N ASP A 318 31.59 21.30 6.57
CA ASP A 318 30.24 21.25 5.96
C ASP A 318 29.56 19.89 6.12
N ALA A 319 30.35 18.81 6.23
CA ALA A 319 29.87 17.45 6.47
C ALA A 319 29.19 17.27 7.85
N ASN A 320 29.40 18.19 8.79
CA ASN A 320 28.80 18.16 10.13
C ASN A 320 27.56 19.07 10.22
N MET A 321 27.14 19.70 9.12
CA MET A 321 25.92 20.49 9.09
C MET A 321 24.71 19.56 9.32
N MET A 322 23.88 19.92 10.29
CA MET A 322 22.69 19.16 10.71
C MET A 322 22.98 17.73 11.18
N ALA A 323 24.21 17.42 11.59
CA ALA A 323 24.63 16.06 11.89
C ALA A 323 25.23 15.91 13.31
N ASP A 324 24.94 16.88 14.17
CA ASP A 324 25.38 16.97 15.55
C ASP A 324 24.32 17.71 16.39
N ALA A 325 23.09 17.22 16.35
CA ALA A 325 21.93 17.89 16.92
C ALA A 325 21.98 17.95 18.45
N THR A 326 22.41 16.87 19.09
CA THR A 326 22.43 16.75 20.56
C THR A 326 23.38 17.76 21.19
N ASP A 327 24.62 17.87 20.71
CA ASP A 327 25.59 18.82 21.26
C ASP A 327 25.28 20.26 20.85
N CYS A 328 24.76 20.49 19.63
CA CYS A 328 24.35 21.83 19.19
C CYS A 328 23.16 22.38 19.94
N ARG A 329 22.18 21.54 20.28
CA ARG A 329 21.06 21.93 21.15
C ARG A 329 21.55 22.27 22.55
N ALA A 330 22.35 21.39 23.16
CA ALA A 330 22.90 21.61 24.48
C ALA A 330 23.75 22.89 24.55
N ALA A 331 24.58 23.13 23.53
CA ALA A 331 25.41 24.33 23.45
C ALA A 331 24.59 25.61 23.23
N TYR A 332 23.50 25.54 22.45
CA TYR A 332 22.60 26.67 22.19
C TYR A 332 21.76 27.02 23.43
N ASP A 333 21.20 26.02 24.10
CA ASP A 333 20.40 26.20 25.33
C ASP A 333 21.26 26.72 26.50
N ALA A 334 22.55 26.33 26.51
CA ALA A 334 23.54 26.89 27.43
C ALA A 334 24.03 28.30 27.05
N GLU A 335 23.49 28.89 25.98
CA GLU A 335 23.87 30.19 25.40
C GLU A 335 25.37 30.27 25.05
N THR A 336 26.01 29.13 24.78
CA THR A 336 27.44 29.05 24.47
C THR A 336 27.75 29.11 22.98
N VAL A 337 26.74 28.88 22.13
CA VAL A 337 26.77 29.11 20.68
C VAL A 337 25.59 29.95 20.24
N THR A 338 25.73 30.63 19.11
CA THR A 338 24.67 31.40 18.45
C THR A 338 24.45 30.85 17.06
N TYR A 339 23.18 30.64 16.70
CA TYR A 339 22.80 30.24 15.35
C TYR A 339 22.93 31.41 14.37
N ASN A 340 23.66 31.18 13.29
CA ASN A 340 23.89 32.11 12.20
C ASN A 340 23.74 31.32 10.88
N PRO A 341 22.53 31.31 10.28
CA PRO A 341 22.20 30.47 9.12
C PRO A 341 22.99 30.85 7.85
#